data_AF-A0A7J7LKZ7-F1
#
_entry.id   AF-A0A7J7LKZ7-F1
#
_cell.length_a   1.000
_cell.length_b   1.000
_cell.length_c   1.000
_cell.angle_alpha   90.00
_cell.angle_beta   90.00
_cell.angle_gamma   90.00
#
_symmetry.space_group_name_H-M   'P 1'
#
loop_
_entity.id
_entity.type
_entity.pdbx_description
1 polymer ?
#
loop_
_entity_poly.entity_id
_entity_poly.type
_entity_poly.pdbx_seq_one_letter_code
_entity_poly.pdbx_strand_id
1 'polypeptide(L)'
;MYLIVEANREDDITIVRAFILFMMGHLWFQTANDTVPLGYLAAVNDLDSAAQYDWGSAILASLYHGLDTAVTIEGAITEFVQLLPYWFYEYCGVGHPIVKEEVKYPAYPRLRALERRNRKKTNDQAANLFIIGNYHINHRTVETITWEPWFDSAVSETEDALNAKLLSRKRIPLQVPNGK
;
A
#
# COMPACT_ATOMS: atom_id res chain seq x y z
N MET A 1 -2.12 -34.55 11.44
CA MET A 1 -2.03 -34.36 9.98
C MET A 1 -0.82 -33.47 9.75
N TYR A 2 0.33 -34.10 9.51
CA TYR A 2 1.63 -33.45 9.37
C TYR A 2 1.74 -32.91 7.94
N LEU A 3 1.70 -31.59 7.78
CA LEU A 3 2.14 -30.90 6.56
C LEU A 3 3.15 -29.82 6.96
N ILE A 4 4.21 -30.25 7.65
CA ILE A 4 5.49 -29.57 7.57
C ILE A 4 6.20 -30.34 6.46
N VAL A 5 5.82 -30.02 5.22
CA VAL A 5 6.62 -30.39 4.06
C VAL A 5 7.89 -29.58 4.22
N GLU A 6 9.01 -30.29 4.33
CA GLU A 6 10.34 -29.72 4.08
C GLU A 6 10.27 -29.08 2.69
N ALA A 7 9.99 -27.77 2.66
CA ALA A 7 9.92 -27.06 1.41
C ALA A 7 11.34 -27.01 0.85
N ASN A 8 11.49 -27.57 -0.35
CA ASN A 8 12.71 -27.40 -1.12
C ASN A 8 12.87 -25.90 -1.33
N ARG A 9 14.05 -25.35 -1.05
CA ARG A 9 14.32 -23.90 -1.10
C ARG A 9 13.94 -23.27 -2.45
N GLU A 10 13.92 -24.07 -3.51
CA GLU A 10 13.54 -23.69 -4.87
C GLU A 10 12.01 -23.65 -5.10
N ASP A 11 11.26 -24.51 -4.40
CA ASP A 11 9.79 -24.47 -4.37
C ASP A 11 9.31 -23.22 -3.62
N ASP A 12 9.99 -22.86 -2.52
CA ASP A 12 9.70 -21.64 -1.75
C ASP A 12 9.86 -20.37 -2.59
N ILE A 13 10.95 -20.26 -3.35
CA ILE A 13 11.21 -19.10 -4.22
C ILE A 13 10.11 -19.01 -5.29
N THR A 14 9.71 -20.14 -5.86
CA THR A 14 8.66 -20.19 -6.88
C THR A 14 7.30 -19.74 -6.31
N ILE A 15 6.97 -20.19 -5.10
CA ILE A 15 5.74 -19.77 -4.40
C ILE A 15 5.78 -18.26 -4.10
N VAL A 16 6.90 -17.74 -3.62
CA VAL A 16 7.06 -16.30 -3.34
C VAL A 16 6.89 -15.48 -4.63
N ARG A 17 7.49 -15.90 -5.75
CA ARG A 17 7.32 -15.23 -7.04
C ARG A 17 5.87 -15.23 -7.50
N ALA A 18 5.21 -16.39 -7.43
CA ALA A 18 3.81 -16.52 -7.80
C ALA A 18 2.91 -15.63 -6.93
N PHE A 19 3.19 -15.56 -5.62
CA PHE A 19 2.48 -14.67 -4.70
C PHE A 19 2.69 -13.19 -5.05
N ILE A 20 3.93 -12.76 -5.32
CA ILE A 20 4.20 -11.38 -5.71
C ILE A 20 3.50 -11.03 -7.03
N LEU A 21 3.51 -11.92 -8.03
CA LEU A 21 2.79 -11.71 -9.29
C LEU A 21 1.28 -11.64 -9.10
N PHE A 22 0.74 -12.49 -8.23
CA PHE A 22 -0.67 -12.42 -7.84
C PHE A 22 -1.01 -11.05 -7.24
N MET A 23 -0.19 -10.55 -6.30
CA MET A 23 -0.36 -9.23 -5.70
C MET A 23 -0.24 -8.11 -6.75
N MET A 24 0.68 -8.24 -7.71
CA MET A 24 0.83 -7.29 -8.81
C MET A 24 -0.42 -7.19 -9.66
N GLY A 25 -1.00 -8.33 -10.07
CA GLY A 25 -2.18 -8.36 -10.94
C GLY A 25 -3.50 -8.05 -10.26
N HIS A 26 -3.62 -8.35 -8.96
CA HIS A 26 -4.91 -8.22 -8.26
C HIS A 26 -4.98 -6.99 -7.35
N LEU A 27 -3.85 -6.36 -7.01
CA LEU A 27 -3.84 -5.24 -6.07
C LEU A 27 -3.08 -4.04 -6.60
N TRP A 28 -1.84 -4.21 -7.07
CA TRP A 28 -0.97 -3.07 -7.37
C TRP A 28 -1.23 -2.44 -8.73
N PHE A 29 -1.40 -3.27 -9.75
CA PHE A 29 -1.52 -2.90 -11.16
C PHE A 29 -2.71 -3.60 -11.80
N GLN A 30 -3.83 -3.64 -11.08
CA GLN A 30 -5.01 -4.36 -11.53
C GLN A 30 -5.53 -3.76 -12.84
N THR A 31 -5.79 -4.66 -13.80
CA THR A 31 -6.36 -4.34 -15.10
C THR A 31 -7.72 -5.01 -15.24
N ALA A 32 -8.57 -4.53 -16.16
CA ALA A 32 -9.90 -5.09 -16.37
C ALA A 32 -9.91 -6.59 -16.73
N ASN A 33 -8.78 -7.14 -17.19
CA ASN A 33 -8.65 -8.54 -17.58
C ASN A 33 -7.87 -9.38 -16.55
N ASP A 34 -7.54 -8.82 -15.38
CA ASP A 34 -6.71 -9.44 -14.33
C ASP A 34 -5.38 -10.03 -14.88
N THR A 35 -4.80 -9.37 -15.90
CA THR A 35 -3.54 -9.79 -16.51
C THR A 35 -2.36 -8.99 -15.97
N VAL A 36 -1.21 -9.66 -15.86
CA VAL A 36 0.07 -9.06 -15.47
C VAL A 36 0.98 -9.01 -16.70
N PRO A 37 1.46 -7.82 -17.11
CA PRO A 37 2.45 -7.70 -18.18
C PRO A 37 3.69 -8.56 -17.94
N LEU A 38 4.22 -9.17 -19.00
CA LEU A 38 5.39 -10.06 -18.94
C LEU A 38 6.63 -9.38 -18.34
N GLY A 39 6.72 -8.04 -18.45
CA GLY A 39 7.79 -7.25 -17.83
C GLY A 39 7.89 -7.42 -16.31
N TYR A 40 6.76 -7.63 -15.62
CA TYR A 40 6.77 -7.88 -14.17
C TYR A 40 7.31 -9.27 -13.83
N LEU A 41 7.07 -10.29 -14.68
CA LEU A 41 7.67 -11.61 -14.51
C LEU A 41 9.20 -11.52 -14.55
N ALA A 42 9.74 -10.75 -15.49
CA ALA A 42 11.19 -10.51 -15.56
C ALA A 42 11.71 -9.78 -14.31
N ALA A 43 10.95 -8.80 -13.80
CA ALA A 43 11.34 -8.00 -12.63
C ALA A 43 11.37 -8.81 -11.31
N VAL A 44 10.58 -9.88 -11.20
CA VAL A 44 10.57 -10.77 -10.01
C VAL A 44 11.31 -12.09 -10.22
N ASN A 45 11.93 -12.29 -11.39
CA ASN A 45 12.68 -13.51 -11.67
C ASN A 45 13.93 -13.65 -10.81
N ASP A 46 14.52 -12.55 -10.34
CA ASP A 46 15.52 -12.56 -9.29
C ASP A 46 14.98 -11.73 -8.12
N LEU A 47 14.71 -12.38 -6.99
CA LEU A 47 14.11 -11.72 -5.82
C LEU A 47 15.08 -10.76 -5.14
N ASP A 48 16.40 -11.01 -5.24
CA ASP A 48 17.41 -10.13 -4.66
C ASP A 48 17.50 -8.81 -5.43
N SER A 49 17.41 -8.88 -6.76
CA SER A 49 17.26 -7.70 -7.62
C SER A 49 15.89 -7.05 -7.44
N ALA A 50 14.81 -7.85 -7.30
CA ALA A 50 13.45 -7.34 -7.13
C ALA A 50 13.32 -6.46 -5.88
N ALA A 51 14.01 -6.81 -4.79
CA ALA A 51 14.01 -6.04 -3.55
C ALA A 51 14.61 -4.63 -3.69
N GLN A 52 15.37 -4.36 -4.75
CA GLN A 52 16.01 -3.08 -5.01
C GLN A 52 15.10 -2.10 -5.76
N TYR A 53 14.02 -2.57 -6.39
CA TYR A 53 13.12 -1.67 -7.13
C TYR A 53 12.26 -0.82 -6.20
N ASP A 54 11.96 0.40 -6.65
CA ASP A 54 11.01 1.27 -6.00
C ASP A 54 9.57 0.94 -6.37
N TRP A 55 9.10 -0.20 -5.88
CA TRP A 55 7.71 -0.64 -6.05
C TRP A 55 6.71 0.38 -5.52
N GLY A 56 7.06 1.11 -4.45
CA GLY A 56 6.20 2.12 -3.84
C GLY A 56 5.87 3.25 -4.81
N SER A 57 6.89 3.81 -5.46
CA SER A 57 6.69 4.86 -6.47
C SER A 57 5.94 4.35 -7.70
N ALA A 58 6.20 3.13 -8.16
CA ALA A 58 5.48 2.54 -9.30
C ALA A 58 3.98 2.35 -8.98
N ILE A 59 3.65 1.81 -7.80
CA ILE A 59 2.27 1.64 -7.33
C ILE A 59 1.59 2.99 -7.19
N LEU A 60 2.28 3.99 -6.63
CA LEU A 60 1.74 5.34 -6.46
C LEU A 60 1.46 6.02 -7.81
N ALA A 61 2.38 5.90 -8.78
CA ALA A 61 2.19 6.41 -10.12
C ALA A 61 1.00 5.76 -10.82
N SER A 62 0.85 4.43 -10.69
CA SER A 62 -0.31 3.70 -11.20
C SER A 62 -1.61 4.19 -10.55
N LEU A 63 -1.62 4.37 -9.23
CA LEU A 63 -2.78 4.89 -8.50
C LEU A 63 -3.16 6.30 -8.99
N TYR A 64 -2.20 7.19 -9.19
CA TYR A 64 -2.49 8.53 -9.72
C TYR A 64 -3.03 8.50 -11.14
N HIS A 65 -2.48 7.63 -12.00
CA HIS A 65 -3.02 7.43 -13.34
C HIS A 65 -4.48 6.92 -13.30
N GLY A 66 -4.76 5.98 -12.41
CA GLY A 66 -6.10 5.46 -12.16
C GLY A 66 -7.10 6.52 -11.71
N LEU A 67 -6.69 7.35 -10.75
CA LEU A 67 -7.50 8.46 -10.26
C LEU A 67 -7.80 9.48 -11.36
N ASP A 68 -6.82 9.82 -12.19
CA ASP A 68 -6.99 10.75 -13.31
C ASP A 68 -7.91 10.18 -14.40
N THR A 69 -7.76 8.89 -14.72
CA THR A 69 -8.58 8.18 -15.71
C THR A 69 -10.04 8.05 -15.25
N ALA A 70 -10.26 7.73 -13.97
CA ALA A 70 -11.61 7.63 -13.41
C ALA A 70 -12.35 8.97 -13.42
N VAL A 71 -11.64 10.07 -13.17
CA VAL A 71 -12.20 11.43 -13.23
C VAL A 71 -12.58 11.82 -14.66
N THR A 72 -11.86 11.33 -15.67
CA THR A 72 -12.04 11.73 -17.06
C THR A 72 -13.02 10.87 -17.85
N ILE A 73 -13.17 9.58 -17.52
CA ILE A 73 -13.93 8.60 -18.31
C ILE A 73 -15.20 8.09 -17.58
N GLU A 74 -15.53 8.61 -16.38
CA GLU A 74 -16.61 8.07 -15.52
C GLU A 74 -16.47 6.56 -15.29
N GLY A 75 -15.24 6.11 -15.02
CA GLY A 75 -14.91 4.71 -14.77
C GLY A 75 -14.78 4.39 -13.27
N ALA A 76 -14.94 3.10 -12.91
CA ALA A 76 -14.53 2.64 -11.59
C ALA A 76 -12.99 2.74 -11.48
N ILE A 77 -12.49 3.22 -10.33
CA ILE A 77 -11.04 3.23 -10.08
C ILE A 77 -10.59 1.78 -9.91
N THR A 78 -9.73 1.29 -10.80
CA THR A 78 -9.33 -0.11 -10.87
C THR A 78 -8.00 -0.41 -10.20
N GLU A 79 -7.19 0.61 -9.91
CA GLU A 79 -5.86 0.51 -9.35
C GLU A 79 -5.91 0.36 -7.82
N PHE A 80 -4.76 0.45 -7.14
CA PHE A 80 -4.61 0.19 -5.70
C PHE A 80 -5.29 1.22 -4.76
N VAL A 81 -6.56 1.53 -5.01
CA VAL A 81 -7.39 2.49 -4.26
C VAL A 81 -7.61 2.06 -2.82
N GLN A 82 -7.48 0.77 -2.50
CA GLN A 82 -7.61 0.25 -1.15
C GLN A 82 -6.57 0.87 -0.19
N LEU A 83 -5.43 1.37 -0.71
CA LEU A 83 -4.43 2.08 0.09
C LEU A 83 -4.88 3.50 0.47
N LEU A 84 -5.69 4.13 -0.38
CA LEU A 84 -6.03 5.55 -0.27
C LEU A 84 -6.75 5.90 1.05
N PRO A 85 -7.75 5.12 1.52
CA PRO A 85 -8.37 5.37 2.83
C PRO A 85 -7.37 5.36 4.00
N TYR A 86 -6.38 4.47 3.97
CA TYR A 86 -5.39 4.38 5.05
C TYR A 86 -4.40 5.54 5.01
N TRP A 87 -4.01 5.98 3.81
CA TRP A 87 -3.24 7.21 3.64
C TRP A 87 -4.01 8.42 4.19
N PHE A 88 -5.30 8.53 3.90
CA PHE A 88 -6.16 9.57 4.48
C PHE A 88 -6.25 9.50 6.01
N TYR A 89 -6.29 8.31 6.60
CA TYR A 89 -6.33 8.16 8.06
C TYR A 89 -5.04 8.66 8.72
N GLU A 90 -3.89 8.25 8.19
CA GLU A 90 -2.58 8.52 8.82
C GLU A 90 -2.06 9.94 8.53
N TYR A 91 -2.16 10.41 7.28
CA TYR A 91 -1.58 11.69 6.87
C TYR A 91 -2.59 12.83 6.90
N CYS A 92 -3.87 12.51 6.72
CA CYS A 92 -4.92 13.51 6.68
C CYS A 92 -5.76 13.56 7.97
N GLY A 93 -5.79 12.53 8.80
CA GLY A 93 -6.70 12.47 9.95
C GLY A 93 -8.18 12.52 9.56
N VAL A 94 -8.50 12.25 8.29
CA VAL A 94 -9.85 12.35 7.74
C VAL A 94 -10.50 10.98 7.75
N GLY A 95 -11.68 10.87 8.34
CA GLY A 95 -12.41 9.61 8.34
C GLY A 95 -11.77 8.52 9.20
N HIS A 96 -10.81 8.88 10.06
CA HIS A 96 -10.14 7.96 10.95
C HIS A 96 -11.18 7.20 11.79
N PRO A 97 -11.20 5.85 11.73
CA PRO A 97 -12.15 5.05 12.50
C PRO A 97 -12.03 5.37 13.99
N ILE A 98 -13.17 5.51 14.68
CA ILE A 98 -13.15 5.68 16.14
C ILE A 98 -12.80 4.33 16.76
N VAL A 99 -11.62 4.23 17.34
CA VAL A 99 -11.11 3.01 17.97
C VAL A 99 -11.62 2.92 19.42
N LYS A 100 -11.87 1.71 19.93
CA LYS A 100 -12.14 1.47 21.36
C LYS A 100 -10.88 1.82 22.17
N GLU A 101 -11.04 2.45 23.34
CA GLU A 101 -9.92 2.93 24.19
C GLU A 101 -8.92 1.84 24.62
N GLU A 102 -9.25 0.56 24.44
CA GLU A 102 -8.42 -0.57 24.85
C GLU A 102 -7.21 -0.87 23.94
N VAL A 103 -7.05 -0.19 22.79
CA VAL A 103 -5.89 -0.42 21.94
C VAL A 103 -4.65 0.21 22.58
N LYS A 104 -3.83 -0.62 23.23
CA LYS A 104 -2.49 -0.24 23.71
C LYS A 104 -1.66 0.28 22.54
N TYR A 105 -1.42 1.58 22.53
CA TYR A 105 -0.42 2.16 21.65
C TYR A 105 0.98 1.98 22.24
N PRO A 106 1.98 1.68 21.40
CA PRO A 106 1.85 1.56 19.95
C PRO A 106 1.57 0.10 19.51
N ALA A 107 0.45 -0.13 18.81
CA ALA A 107 0.15 -1.41 18.17
C ALA A 107 0.68 -1.39 16.73
N TYR A 108 1.60 -2.30 16.39
CA TYR A 108 2.19 -2.40 15.05
C TYR A 108 1.73 -3.67 14.31
N PRO A 109 1.44 -3.56 12.99
CA PRO A 109 1.24 -2.33 12.22
C PRO A 109 0.07 -1.48 12.76
N ARG A 110 0.12 -0.13 12.67
CA ARG A 110 -0.96 0.77 13.15
C ARG A 110 -2.33 0.44 12.55
N LEU A 111 -2.33 -0.06 11.32
CA LEU A 111 -3.50 -0.63 10.65
C LEU A 111 -4.24 -1.69 11.47
N ARG A 112 -3.55 -2.43 12.35
CA ARG A 112 -4.18 -3.39 13.28
C ARG A 112 -5.10 -2.69 14.27
N ALA A 113 -4.75 -1.50 14.74
CA ALA A 113 -5.63 -0.68 15.57
C ALA A 113 -6.93 -0.32 14.84
N LEU A 114 -6.88 -0.26 13.51
CA LEU A 114 -8.00 0.06 12.63
C LEU A 114 -8.75 -1.18 12.15
N GLU A 115 -8.47 -2.39 12.66
CA GLU A 115 -9.25 -3.58 12.33
C GLU A 115 -10.71 -3.44 12.79
N ARG A 116 -11.65 -4.04 12.05
CA ARG A 116 -13.09 -3.95 12.34
C ARG A 116 -13.44 -4.30 13.80
N ARG A 117 -12.72 -5.25 14.41
CA ARG A 117 -12.93 -5.66 15.81
C ARG A 117 -12.63 -4.55 16.83
N ASN A 118 -11.71 -3.65 16.49
CA ASN A 118 -11.22 -2.55 17.32
C ASN A 118 -12.03 -1.25 17.13
N ARG A 119 -12.82 -1.16 16.05
CA ARG A 119 -13.67 0.01 15.76
C ARG A 119 -14.92 0.03 16.65
N LYS A 120 -15.33 1.22 17.10
CA LYS A 120 -16.68 1.44 17.62
C LYS A 120 -17.68 1.34 16.46
N LYS A 121 -18.89 0.84 16.71
CA LYS A 121 -19.96 0.84 15.71
C LYS A 121 -20.41 2.29 15.50
N THR A 122 -20.07 2.85 14.35
CA THR A 122 -20.57 4.14 13.86
C THR A 122 -21.59 3.92 12.76
N ASN A 123 -22.60 4.78 12.66
CA ASN A 123 -23.40 4.90 11.45
C ASN A 123 -22.51 5.60 10.41
N ASP A 124 -21.67 4.84 9.72
CA ASP A 124 -20.75 5.36 8.73
C ASP A 124 -21.53 5.98 7.57
N GLN A 125 -21.62 7.32 7.53
CA GLN A 125 -21.97 8.03 6.31
C GLN A 125 -20.74 8.05 5.40
N ALA A 126 -20.45 6.91 4.75
CA ALA A 126 -19.33 6.76 3.83
C ALA A 126 -19.32 7.83 2.72
N ALA A 127 -20.49 8.35 2.35
CA ALA A 127 -20.65 9.46 1.41
C ALA A 127 -19.97 10.76 1.89
N ASN A 128 -19.96 11.05 3.19
CA ASN A 128 -19.29 12.24 3.72
C ASN A 128 -17.76 12.11 3.68
N LEU A 129 -17.21 10.90 3.81
CA LEU A 129 -15.75 10.72 3.75
C LEU A 129 -15.16 11.09 2.39
N PHE A 130 -15.85 10.79 1.29
CA PHE A 130 -15.38 11.17 -0.04
C PHE A 130 -15.42 12.68 -0.26
N ILE A 131 -16.51 13.35 0.16
CA ILE A 131 -16.64 14.80 0.05
C ILE A 131 -15.59 15.50 0.93
N ILE A 132 -15.47 15.07 2.19
CA ILE A 132 -14.48 15.61 3.13
C ILE A 132 -13.06 15.31 2.64
N GLY A 133 -12.80 14.09 2.14
CA GLY A 133 -11.53 13.68 1.56
C GLY A 133 -11.11 14.56 0.39
N ASN A 134 -12.02 14.79 -0.57
CA ASN A 134 -11.78 15.68 -1.71
C ASN A 134 -11.54 17.13 -1.27
N TYR A 135 -12.30 17.64 -0.30
CA TYR A 135 -12.07 18.96 0.26
C TYR A 135 -10.66 19.07 0.86
N HIS A 136 -10.22 18.07 1.62
CA HIS A 136 -8.88 18.05 2.19
C HIS A 136 -7.78 17.88 1.14
N ILE A 137 -7.97 17.09 0.08
CA ILE A 137 -7.00 17.03 -1.02
C ILE A 137 -6.84 18.42 -1.65
N ASN A 138 -7.95 19.08 -1.98
CA ASN A 138 -7.94 20.31 -2.76
C ASN A 138 -7.44 21.54 -1.98
N HIS A 139 -7.53 21.53 -0.65
CA HIS A 139 -7.22 22.70 0.19
C HIS A 139 -6.07 22.47 1.18
N ARG A 140 -5.40 21.31 1.14
CA ARG A 140 -4.24 21.07 1.99
C ARG A 140 -3.02 21.83 1.52
N THR A 141 -2.34 22.43 2.47
CA THR A 141 -0.98 22.94 2.28
C THR A 141 0.02 21.93 2.84
N VAL A 142 1.27 21.99 2.35
CA VAL A 142 2.35 21.07 2.76
C VAL A 142 2.56 21.05 4.28
N GLU A 143 2.33 22.18 4.95
CA GLU A 143 2.48 22.36 6.40
C GLU A 143 1.40 21.64 7.23
N THR A 144 0.22 21.40 6.64
CA THR A 144 -0.91 20.75 7.32
C THR A 144 -0.86 19.22 7.23
N ILE A 145 0.12 18.69 6.49
CA ILE A 145 0.33 17.25 6.32
C ILE A 145 1.45 16.81 7.26
N THR A 146 1.14 15.85 8.12
CA THR A 146 2.15 15.15 8.91
C THR A 146 2.87 14.17 8.00
N TRP A 147 3.93 14.60 7.32
CA TRP A 147 4.71 13.76 6.38
C TRP A 147 5.46 12.61 7.05
N GLU A 148 5.76 12.76 8.34
CA GLU A 148 6.46 11.75 9.12
C GLU A 148 5.61 11.35 10.33
N PRO A 149 4.50 10.62 10.14
CA PRO A 149 3.64 10.16 11.24
C PRO A 149 4.35 9.20 12.22
N TRP A 150 5.59 8.81 11.91
CA TRP A 150 6.49 7.97 12.70
C TRP A 150 7.61 8.74 13.41
N PHE A 151 7.80 10.05 13.16
CA PHE A 151 8.97 10.81 13.63
C PHE A 151 9.22 10.65 15.14
N ASP A 152 8.14 10.74 15.93
CA ASP A 152 8.16 10.67 17.39
C ASP A 152 7.72 9.29 17.94
N SER A 153 7.77 8.25 17.11
CA SER A 153 7.42 6.89 17.55
C SER A 153 8.64 6.19 18.15
N ALA A 154 8.43 5.40 19.21
CA ALA A 154 9.47 4.55 19.79
C ALA A 154 10.11 3.56 18.79
N VAL A 155 9.48 3.38 17.62
CA VAL A 155 9.94 2.51 16.53
C VAL A 155 10.77 3.28 15.48
N SER A 156 10.80 4.61 15.52
CA SER A 156 11.65 5.43 14.62
C SER A 156 13.14 5.07 14.74
N GLU A 157 13.54 4.65 15.95
CA GLU A 157 14.92 4.28 16.28
C GLU A 157 15.19 2.77 16.19
N THR A 158 14.22 1.93 15.82
CA THR A 158 14.47 0.49 15.69
C THR A 158 15.31 0.19 14.46
N GLU A 159 16.13 -0.86 14.55
CA GLU A 159 16.99 -1.31 13.46
C GLU A 159 16.21 -1.57 12.17
N ASP A 160 15.01 -2.15 12.26
CA ASP A 160 14.14 -2.38 11.10
C ASP A 160 13.68 -1.07 10.43
N ALA A 161 13.35 -0.05 11.21
CA ALA A 161 12.92 1.24 10.69
C ALA A 161 14.07 2.02 10.05
N LEU A 162 15.25 1.98 10.68
CA LEU A 162 16.48 2.54 10.13
C LEU A 162 16.86 1.82 8.82
N ASN A 163 16.79 0.49 8.79
CA ASN A 163 17.02 -0.30 7.58
C ASN A 163 16.01 0.01 6.48
N ALA A 164 14.71 0.13 6.81
CA ALA A 164 13.70 0.53 5.84
C ALA A 164 13.98 1.94 5.26
N LYS A 165 14.40 2.90 6.10
CA LYS A 165 14.77 4.27 5.69
C LYS A 165 16.04 4.31 4.84
N LEU A 166 17.00 3.43 5.11
CA LEU A 166 18.20 3.28 4.29
C LEU A 166 17.88 2.63 2.94
N LEU A 167 17.04 1.60 2.95
CA LEU A 167 16.59 0.92 1.73
C LEU A 167 15.81 1.86 0.82
N SER A 168 14.90 2.68 1.36
CA SER A 168 14.12 3.63 0.56
C SER A 168 14.99 4.63 -0.22
N ARG A 169 16.14 5.01 0.32
CA ARG A 169 17.11 5.92 -0.34
C ARG A 169 17.92 5.27 -1.47
N LYS A 170 17.97 3.95 -1.53
CA LYS A 170 18.78 3.19 -2.50
C LYS A 170 17.95 2.58 -3.61
N ARG A 171 16.63 2.76 -3.61
CA ARG A 171 15.75 2.07 -4.55
C ARG A 171 15.92 2.61 -5.97
N ILE A 172 15.86 1.68 -6.92
CA ILE A 172 16.01 1.95 -8.34
C ILE A 172 14.60 2.08 -8.95
N PRO A 173 14.31 3.08 -9.79
CA PRO A 173 13.02 3.16 -10.46
C PRO A 173 12.71 1.88 -11.23
N LEU A 174 11.48 1.37 -11.08
CA LEU A 174 11.02 0.23 -11.86
C LEU A 174 10.86 0.65 -13.33
N GLN A 175 11.80 0.22 -14.17
CA GLN A 175 11.67 0.34 -15.61
C GLN A 175 10.88 -0.86 -16.12
N VAL A 176 9.55 -0.77 -16.09
CA VAL A 176 8.73 -1.75 -16.79
C VAL A 176 9.00 -1.54 -18.30
N PRO A 177 9.44 -2.56 -19.05
CA PRO A 177 9.60 -2.41 -20.49
C PRO A 177 8.23 -2.02 -21.05
N ASN A 178 8.18 -0.97 -21.87
CA ASN A 178 6.97 -0.51 -22.54
C ASN A 178 6.43 -1.63 -23.46
N GLY A 179 5.69 -2.57 -22.89
CA GLY A 179 4.86 -3.52 -23.59
C GLY A 179 3.50 -2.85 -23.80
N LYS A 180 3.29 -2.35 -25.01
CA LYS A 180 1.93 -2.21 -25.54
C LYS A 180 1.25 -3.57 -25.58
#